data_AF-A0A8S3YB60-F1
#
_entry.id   AF-A0A8S3YB60-F1
#
_cell.length_a   1.000
_cell.length_b   1.000
_cell.length_c   1.000
_cell.angle_alpha   90.00
_cell.angle_beta   90.00
_cell.angle_gamma   90.00
#
_symmetry.space_group_name_H-M   'P 1'
#
loop_
_entity.id
_entity.type
_entity.pdbx_description
1 polymer ?
#
loop_
_entity_poly.entity_id
_entity_poly.type
_entity_poly.pdbx_seq_one_letter_code
_entity_poly.pdbx_strand_id
1 'polypeptide(L)'
;MSKLIKNLSNNKFREISIPPKLLIGGTSVTDTNEIYDCFNNFFSSIEAELAQKIPLQYHDNRIFTNVNVNNNDITLTAMALASVIELIKIINNLDPNTSSSIDTVNIKSILCVKNLIAPELIRRLNSCLEQLHVR
;
A
#
# COMPACT_ATOMS: atom_id res chain seq x y z
N MET A 1 3.01 29.41 16.44
CA MET A 1 3.03 27.99 16.03
C MET A 1 1.67 27.31 16.34
N SER A 2 0.51 27.84 15.89
CA SER A 2 -0.80 27.27 16.32
C SER A 2 -1.99 27.42 15.36
N LYS A 3 -1.80 27.90 14.12
CA LYS A 3 -2.90 27.94 13.12
C LYS A 3 -2.83 26.77 12.14
N LEU A 4 -1.62 26.40 11.74
CA LEU A 4 -1.38 25.26 10.83
C LEU A 4 -1.76 23.92 11.49
N ILE A 5 -1.35 23.71 12.74
CA ILE A 5 -1.65 22.46 13.48
C ILE A 5 -3.16 22.32 13.76
N LYS A 6 -3.86 23.41 14.10
CA LYS A 6 -5.33 23.40 14.28
C LYS A 6 -6.09 23.12 12.99
N ASN A 7 -5.56 23.57 11.84
CA ASN A 7 -6.17 23.28 10.54
C ASN A 7 -5.90 21.83 10.11
N LEU A 8 -4.73 21.27 10.46
CA LEU A 8 -4.40 19.87 10.19
C LEU A 8 -5.19 18.89 11.08
N SER A 9 -5.52 19.27 12.33
CA SER A 9 -6.30 18.43 13.24
C SER A 9 -7.80 18.37 12.94
N ASN A 10 -8.30 19.23 12.05
CA ASN A 10 -9.72 19.32 11.68
C ASN A 10 -10.06 18.63 10.35
N ASN A 11 -9.20 17.73 9.85
CA ASN A 11 -9.60 16.78 8.83
C ASN A 11 -10.60 15.79 9.44
N LYS A 12 -11.88 16.17 9.48
CA LYS A 12 -12.96 15.19 9.57
C LYS A 12 -12.76 14.25 8.39
N PHE A 13 -12.54 12.96 8.66
CA PHE A 13 -12.66 11.93 7.65
C PHE A 13 -13.99 12.18 6.94
N ARG A 14 -13.95 12.51 5.65
CA ARG A 14 -15.16 12.51 4.85
C ARG A 14 -15.62 11.06 4.85
N GLU A 15 -16.84 10.80 5.31
CA GLU A 15 -17.56 9.51 5.25
C GLU A 15 -17.84 9.08 3.80
N ILE A 16 -16.92 9.33 2.88
CA ILE A 16 -16.98 8.91 1.49
C ILE A 16 -15.77 8.00 1.26
N SER A 17 -15.66 6.96 2.09
CA SER A 17 -15.10 5.71 1.58
C SER A 17 -16.13 5.25 0.54
N ILE A 18 -15.82 5.42 -0.74
CA ILE A 18 -16.72 5.02 -1.82
C ILE A 18 -17.13 3.57 -1.52
N PRO A 19 -18.43 3.27 -1.33
CA PRO A 19 -18.84 1.92 -1.00
C PRO A 19 -18.34 0.98 -2.09
N PRO A 20 -17.82 -0.20 -1.72
CA PRO A 20 -17.25 -1.14 -2.68
C PRO A 20 -18.32 -1.41 -3.74
N LYS A 21 -17.97 -1.18 -5.00
CA LYS A 21 -18.85 -1.35 -6.14
C LYS A 21 -18.24 -2.34 -7.12
N LEU A 22 -18.93 -3.44 -7.37
CA LEU A 22 -18.55 -4.48 -8.31
C LEU A 22 -19.51 -4.45 -9.51
N LEU A 23 -18.99 -4.56 -10.73
CA LEU A 23 -19.80 -4.61 -11.94
C LEU A 23 -19.84 -6.05 -12.46
N ILE A 24 -21.04 -6.64 -12.52
CA ILE A 24 -21.25 -8.01 -12.98
C ILE A 24 -22.34 -8.00 -14.06
N GLY A 25 -21.99 -8.41 -15.29
CA GLY A 25 -22.96 -8.48 -16.39
C GLY A 25 -23.66 -7.14 -16.70
N GLY A 26 -23.03 -6.01 -16.39
CA GLY A 26 -23.61 -4.66 -16.54
C GLY A 26 -24.40 -4.15 -15.33
N THR A 27 -24.59 -4.97 -14.29
CA THR A 27 -25.27 -4.59 -13.05
C THR A 27 -24.25 -4.17 -11.98
N SER A 28 -24.56 -3.10 -11.25
CA SER A 28 -23.75 -2.56 -10.16
C SER A 28 -24.15 -3.18 -8.83
N VAL A 29 -23.29 -4.03 -8.27
CA VAL A 29 -23.42 -4.58 -6.92
C VAL A 29 -22.68 -3.68 -5.94
N THR A 30 -23.38 -3.19 -4.92
CA THR A 30 -22.81 -2.33 -3.87
C THR A 30 -22.95 -2.93 -2.48
N ASP A 31 -23.73 -4.01 -2.34
CA ASP A 31 -23.82 -4.74 -1.10
C ASP A 31 -22.55 -5.58 -0.89
N THR A 32 -22.00 -5.52 0.32
CA THR A 32 -20.72 -6.16 0.62
C THR A 32 -20.83 -7.68 0.66
N ASN A 33 -21.94 -8.24 1.13
CA ASN A 33 -22.16 -9.68 1.16
C ASN A 33 -22.36 -10.23 -0.25
N GLU A 34 -23.12 -9.53 -1.08
CA GLU A 34 -23.28 -9.91 -2.49
C GLU A 34 -21.97 -9.86 -3.27
N ILE A 35 -21.07 -8.92 -2.95
CA ILE A 35 -19.72 -8.87 -3.52
C ILE A 35 -18.91 -10.10 -3.11
N TYR A 36 -18.94 -10.49 -1.82
CA TYR A 36 -18.26 -11.68 -1.34
C TYR A 36 -18.80 -12.94 -2.02
N ASP A 37 -20.12 -13.07 -2.12
CA ASP A 37 -20.75 -14.22 -2.75
C ASP A 37 -20.39 -14.29 -4.23
N CYS A 38 -20.38 -13.17 -4.95
CA CYS A 38 -19.95 -13.15 -6.35
C CYS A 38 -18.49 -13.53 -6.53
N PHE A 39 -17.61 -13.03 -5.66
CA PHE A 39 -16.20 -13.39 -5.66
C PHE A 39 -16.04 -14.89 -5.40
N ASN A 40 -16.66 -15.42 -4.35
CA ASN A 40 -16.59 -16.82 -3.96
C ASN A 40 -17.16 -17.74 -5.06
N ASN A 41 -18.28 -17.38 -5.67
CA ASN A 41 -18.89 -18.12 -6.78
C ASN A 41 -17.98 -18.14 -8.00
N PHE A 42 -17.36 -17.00 -8.34
CA PHE A 42 -16.39 -16.94 -9.43
C PHE A 42 -15.20 -17.86 -9.16
N PHE A 43 -14.57 -17.77 -8.00
CA PHE A 43 -13.41 -18.61 -7.67
C PHE A 43 -13.77 -20.10 -7.56
N SER A 44 -14.95 -20.44 -7.04
CA SER A 44 -15.45 -21.82 -7.04
C SER A 44 -15.65 -22.35 -8.47
N SER A 45 -16.06 -21.48 -9.40
CA SER A 45 -16.26 -21.89 -10.81
C SER A 45 -14.95 -22.17 -11.57
N ILE A 46 -13.84 -21.55 -11.14
CA ILE A 46 -12.52 -21.73 -11.77
C ILE A 46 -11.56 -22.58 -10.93
N GLU A 47 -11.98 -23.04 -9.75
CA GLU A 47 -11.13 -23.76 -8.79
C GLU A 47 -10.50 -25.00 -9.42
N ALA A 48 -11.30 -25.83 -10.08
CA ALA A 48 -10.82 -27.05 -10.72
C ALA A 48 -9.79 -26.78 -11.83
N GLU A 49 -9.99 -25.70 -12.60
CA GLU A 49 -9.10 -25.31 -13.68
C GLU A 49 -7.78 -24.72 -13.14
N LEU A 50 -7.86 -23.93 -12.06
CA LEU A 50 -6.70 -23.42 -11.34
C LEU A 50 -5.90 -24.57 -10.71
N ALA A 51 -6.56 -25.52 -10.06
CA ALA A 51 -5.93 -26.69 -9.45
C ALA A 51 -5.12 -27.49 -10.48
N GLN A 52 -5.67 -27.69 -11.69
CA GLN A 52 -4.97 -28.39 -12.77
C GLN A 52 -3.73 -27.65 -13.30
N LYS A 53 -3.68 -26.32 -13.18
CA LYS A 53 -2.52 -25.52 -13.59
C LYS A 53 -1.38 -25.54 -12.57
N ILE A 54 -1.65 -25.95 -11.33
CA ILE A 54 -0.61 -26.11 -10.31
C ILE A 54 0.18 -27.39 -10.66
N PRO A 55 1.51 -27.33 -10.83
CA PRO A 55 2.30 -28.54 -11.07
C PRO A 55 2.14 -29.56 -9.93
N LEU A 56 1.97 -30.85 -10.27
CA LEU A 56 1.69 -31.94 -9.32
C LEU A 56 2.63 -31.97 -8.10
N GLN A 57 3.90 -31.57 -8.27
CA GLN A 57 4.89 -31.48 -7.21
C GLN A 57 4.51 -30.51 -6.05
N TYR A 58 3.47 -29.68 -6.23
CA TYR A 58 2.99 -28.72 -5.23
C TYR A 58 1.62 -29.07 -4.63
N HIS A 59 0.92 -30.11 -5.12
CA HIS A 59 -0.45 -30.45 -4.66
C HIS A 59 -0.49 -30.99 -3.22
N ASP A 60 0.52 -31.77 -2.82
CA ASP A 60 0.62 -32.36 -1.47
C ASP A 60 1.61 -31.61 -0.56
N ASN A 61 2.11 -30.47 -1.03
CA ASN A 61 3.14 -29.74 -0.30
C ASN A 61 2.49 -28.87 0.79
N ARG A 62 2.25 -29.47 1.95
CA ARG A 62 1.69 -28.81 3.15
C ARG A 62 2.50 -27.61 3.64
N ILE A 63 3.70 -27.37 3.11
CA ILE A 63 4.47 -26.15 3.36
C ILE A 63 3.69 -24.89 2.93
N PHE A 64 2.82 -24.99 1.91
CA PHE A 64 2.05 -23.85 1.40
C PHE A 64 0.59 -23.78 1.93
N THR A 65 0.07 -24.85 2.53
CA THR A 65 -1.28 -24.92 3.10
C THR A 65 -1.30 -24.98 4.62
N ASN A 66 -0.18 -25.30 5.27
CA ASN A 66 0.00 -24.94 6.67
C ASN A 66 0.13 -23.42 6.72
N VAL A 67 -1.00 -22.76 7.02
CA VAL A 67 -0.94 -21.58 7.87
C VAL A 67 -0.41 -22.09 9.21
N ASN A 68 0.91 -22.28 9.28
CA ASN A 68 1.57 -22.29 10.55
C ASN A 68 1.22 -20.90 11.08
N VAL A 69 0.26 -20.85 12.00
CA VAL A 69 0.11 -19.75 12.96
C VAL A 69 1.33 -19.84 13.89
N ASN A 70 2.52 -19.87 13.29
CA ASN A 70 3.58 -19.07 13.84
C ASN A 70 2.92 -17.70 13.91
N ASN A 71 2.90 -17.14 15.11
CA ASN A 71 2.98 -15.72 15.26
C ASN A 71 4.22 -15.27 14.47
N ASN A 72 4.09 -15.22 13.15
CA ASN A 72 4.78 -14.24 12.36
C ASN A 72 4.10 -12.98 12.86
N ASP A 73 4.58 -12.49 14.01
CA ASP A 73 4.89 -11.10 14.11
C ASP A 73 5.54 -10.77 12.76
N ILE A 74 4.73 -10.29 11.81
CA ILE A 74 5.19 -9.49 10.70
C ILE A 74 5.61 -8.16 11.33
N THR A 75 6.45 -8.22 12.35
CA THR A 75 7.38 -7.18 12.67
C THR A 75 8.25 -7.07 11.44
N LEU A 76 8.19 -5.90 10.79
CA LEU A 76 9.15 -5.44 9.82
C LEU A 76 10.53 -5.41 10.50
N THR A 77 11.13 -6.58 10.76
CA THR A 77 12.23 -6.77 11.73
C THR A 77 13.57 -6.23 11.27
N ALA A 78 13.65 -5.64 10.09
CA ALA A 78 14.78 -4.82 9.69
C ALA A 78 14.40 -3.97 8.47
N MET A 79 13.65 -2.88 8.68
CA MET A 79 13.73 -1.79 7.72
C MET A 79 15.14 -1.19 7.83
N ALA A 80 16.00 -1.50 6.86
CA ALA A 80 17.28 -0.85 6.73
C ALA A 80 17.07 0.68 6.66
N LEU A 81 17.97 1.43 7.33
CA LEU A 81 17.95 2.89 7.25
C LEU A 81 18.08 3.31 5.78
N ALA A 82 17.20 4.19 5.34
CA ALA A 82 17.20 4.66 3.98
C ALA A 82 18.38 5.61 3.74
N SER A 83 19.00 5.54 2.56
CA SER A 83 20.08 6.44 2.16
C SER A 83 19.58 7.62 1.33
N VAL A 84 20.32 8.74 1.39
CA VAL A 84 20.06 9.93 0.55
C VAL A 84 20.11 9.59 -0.94
N ILE A 85 21.00 8.68 -1.33
CA ILE A 85 21.16 8.25 -2.73
C ILE A 85 19.91 7.51 -3.20
N GLU A 86 19.35 6.62 -2.38
CA GLU A 86 18.12 5.90 -2.71
C GLU A 86 16.92 6.83 -2.83
N LEU A 87 16.77 7.79 -1.90
CA LEU A 87 15.69 8.77 -1.99
C LEU A 87 15.80 9.62 -3.26
N ILE A 88 17.01 10.05 -3.63
CA ILE A 88 17.22 10.79 -4.88
C ILE A 88 16.88 9.92 -6.10
N LYS A 89 17.24 8.63 -6.10
CA LYS A 89 16.86 7.69 -7.17
C LYS A 89 15.34 7.55 -7.28
N ILE A 90 14.64 7.42 -6.15
CA ILE A 90 13.17 7.36 -6.11
C ILE A 90 12.57 8.65 -6.69
N ILE A 91 13.04 9.81 -6.25
CA ILE A 91 12.55 11.10 -6.75
C ILE A 91 12.81 11.26 -8.26
N ASN A 92 13.95 10.80 -8.77
CA ASN A 92 14.27 10.85 -10.20
C ASN A 92 13.35 9.97 -11.05
N ASN A 93 12.80 8.90 -10.48
CA ASN A 93 11.91 7.97 -11.17
C ASN A 93 10.44 8.42 -11.12
N LEU A 94 10.13 9.57 -10.48
CA LEU A 94 8.78 10.13 -10.50
C LEU A 94 8.46 10.66 -11.91
N ASP A 95 7.28 10.31 -12.43
CA ASP A 95 6.80 10.84 -13.70
C ASP A 95 6.46 12.35 -13.53
N PRO A 96 7.14 13.26 -14.26
CA PRO A 96 6.92 14.69 -14.13
C PRO A 96 5.56 15.16 -14.68
N ASN A 97 4.82 14.29 -15.36
CA ASN A 97 3.52 14.59 -15.96
C ASN A 97 2.34 13.98 -15.19
N THR A 98 2.58 13.36 -14.04
CA THR A 98 1.48 12.92 -13.17
C THR A 98 0.73 14.14 -12.62
N SER A 99 -0.59 14.03 -12.52
CA SER A 99 -1.43 15.10 -11.97
C SER A 99 -0.97 15.49 -10.57
N SER A 100 -0.96 16.80 -10.29
CA SER A 100 -0.63 17.30 -8.96
C SER A 100 -1.54 16.65 -7.92
N SER A 101 -0.94 16.15 -6.83
CA SER A 101 -1.69 15.61 -5.70
C SER A 101 -2.54 16.70 -5.04
N ILE A 102 -3.33 16.30 -4.04
CA ILE A 102 -4.22 17.20 -3.28
C ILE A 102 -3.52 18.43 -2.70
N ASP A 103 -2.21 18.34 -2.44
CA ASP A 103 -1.39 19.42 -1.91
C ASP A 103 -0.89 20.40 -2.99
N THR A 104 -1.26 20.18 -4.26
CA THR A 104 -0.87 20.98 -5.44
C THR A 104 0.63 21.08 -5.69
N VAL A 105 1.45 20.31 -4.98
CA VAL A 105 2.90 20.28 -5.17
C VAL A 105 3.21 19.60 -6.50
N ASN A 106 3.82 20.37 -7.40
CA ASN A 106 4.23 19.89 -8.71
C ASN A 106 5.47 18.98 -8.58
N ILE A 107 5.42 17.80 -9.21
CA ILE A 107 6.53 16.83 -9.25
C ILE A 107 7.80 17.46 -9.85
N LYS A 108 7.66 18.36 -10.83
CA LYS A 108 8.79 19.13 -11.40
C LYS A 108 9.49 19.99 -10.35
N SER A 109 8.73 20.57 -9.42
CA SER A 109 9.30 21.35 -8.32
C SER A 109 10.07 20.46 -7.36
N ILE A 110 9.55 19.26 -7.04
CA ILE A 110 10.23 18.26 -6.21
C ILE A 110 11.54 17.79 -6.87
N LEU A 111 11.51 17.51 -8.19
CA LEU A 111 12.69 17.14 -8.97
C LEU A 111 13.78 18.23 -8.94
N CYS A 112 13.39 19.50 -8.90
CA CYS A 112 14.30 20.64 -8.81
C CYS A 112 14.93 20.77 -7.42
N VAL A 113 14.13 20.61 -6.35
CA VAL A 113 14.60 20.80 -4.96
C VAL A 113 15.11 19.51 -4.29
N LYS A 114 15.12 18.37 -4.98
CA LYS A 114 15.45 17.04 -4.43
C LYS A 114 16.75 17.01 -3.62
N ASN A 115 17.81 17.66 -4.10
CA ASN A 115 19.11 17.68 -3.44
C ASN A 115 19.10 18.48 -2.12
N LEU A 116 18.17 19.43 -2.00
CA LEU A 116 17.98 20.24 -0.79
C LEU A 116 17.13 19.51 0.25
N ILE A 117 16.07 18.82 -0.18
CA ILE A 117 15.11 18.15 0.72
C ILE A 117 15.56 16.75 1.16
N ALA A 118 16.33 16.04 0.33
CA ALA A 118 16.65 14.64 0.57
C ALA A 118 17.42 14.38 1.87
N PRO A 119 18.41 15.20 2.28
CA PRO A 119 19.12 14.98 3.55
C PRO A 119 18.21 15.08 4.77
N GLU A 120 17.33 16.09 4.83
CA GLU A 120 16.44 16.30 5.97
C GLU A 120 15.31 15.25 5.99
N LEU A 121 14.77 14.86 4.84
CA LEU A 121 13.76 13.79 4.73
C LEU A 121 14.31 12.46 5.23
N ILE A 122 15.51 12.06 4.80
CA ILE A 122 16.16 10.84 5.26
C ILE A 122 16.42 10.88 6.76
N ARG A 123 16.92 12.00 7.28
CA ARG A 123 17.17 12.16 8.72
C ARG A 123 15.89 11.95 9.53
N ARG A 124 14.77 12.51 9.08
CA ARG A 124 13.46 12.34 9.74
C ARG A 124 12.94 10.91 9.63
N LEU A 125 13.02 10.32 8.44
CA LEU A 125 12.58 8.96 8.18
C LEU A 125 13.34 7.95 9.05
N ASN A 126 14.67 8.05 9.07
CA ASN A 126 15.53 7.18 9.88
C ASN A 126 15.28 7.37 11.38
N SER A 127 15.08 8.60 11.85
CA SER A 127 14.72 8.84 13.25
C SER A 127 13.38 8.21 13.65
N CYS A 128 12.39 8.17 12.74
CA CYS A 128 11.13 7.46 12.97
C CYS A 128 11.33 5.95 13.01
N LEU A 129 12.18 5.40 12.14
CA LEU A 129 12.47 3.96 12.08
C LEU A 129 13.23 3.48 13.31
N GLU A 130 14.16 4.29 13.83
CA GLU A 130 14.87 4.02 15.09
C GLU A 130 13.91 3.97 16.28
N GLN A 131 12.94 4.89 16.36
CA GLN A 131 11.94 4.89 17.43
C GLN A 131 11.04 3.64 17.42
N LEU A 132 10.82 3.05 16.24
CA LEU A 132 10.02 1.84 16.07
C LEU A 132 10.76 0.56 16.49
N HIS A 133 12.09 0.53 16.42
CA HIS A 133 12.90 -0.62 16.85
C HIS A 133 13.15 -0.68 18.37
N VAL A 134 12.80 0.39 19.10
CA VAL A 134 13.00 0.50 20.57
C VAL A 134 11.73 0.14 21.35
N ARG A 135 10.67 -0.33 20.69
CA ARG A 135 9.43 -0.83 21.31
C ARG A 135 9.30 -2.33 21.11
#